data_AF-A0A939U6S7-F1
#
_entry.id   AF-A0A939U6S7-F1
#
_cell.length_a   1.000
_cell.length_b   1.000
_cell.length_c   1.000
_cell.angle_alpha   90.00
_cell.angle_beta   90.00
_cell.angle_gamma   90.00
#
_symmetry.space_group_name_H-M   'P 1'
#
loop_
_entity.id
_entity.type
_entity.pdbx_description
1 polymer ?
#
loop_
_entity_poly.entity_id
_entity_poly.type
_entity_poly.pdbx_seq_one_letter_code
_entity_poly.pdbx_strand_id
1 'polypeptide(L)'
;MLNGDISTVPLKNLIEKMNLENLTPDVDIDKIELTMPDINRPALQLAGFMKDFDRNRIQIIGNVEHSYLKAQEDGIDRMKSFLKTGIPCVVFC
;
A
#
# COMPACT_ATOMS: atom_id res chain seq x y z
N MET A 1 -11.07 -26.74 -8.44
CA MET A 1 -10.99 -26.37 -7.01
C MET A 1 -10.32 -24.99 -6.98
N LEU A 2 -10.92 -23.87 -6.62
CA LEU A 2 -12.13 -23.50 -5.88
C LEU A 2 -12.76 -22.28 -6.59
N ASN A 3 -14.07 -22.31 -6.88
CA ASN A 3 -14.85 -21.07 -7.00
C ASN A 3 -15.28 -20.72 -5.58
N GLY A 4 -14.39 -20.07 -4.83
CA GLY A 4 -14.75 -19.45 -3.55
C GLY A 4 -15.03 -17.98 -3.84
N ASP A 5 -16.19 -17.50 -3.42
CA ASP A 5 -16.52 -16.08 -3.48
C ASP A 5 -15.36 -15.26 -2.88
N ILE A 6 -14.76 -14.38 -3.68
CA ILE A 6 -13.70 -13.48 -3.19
C ILE A 6 -14.39 -12.49 -2.25
N SER A 7 -14.25 -12.72 -0.94
CA SER A 7 -14.72 -11.78 0.08
C SER A 7 -13.86 -10.53 0.00
N THR A 8 -14.46 -9.39 -0.27
CA THR A 8 -13.79 -8.09 -0.24
C THR A 8 -14.21 -7.28 0.97
N VAL A 9 -13.38 -6.30 1.34
CA VAL A 9 -13.70 -5.32 2.38
C VAL A 9 -13.44 -3.91 1.81
N PRO A 10 -14.40 -2.99 1.88
CA PRO A 10 -14.18 -1.61 1.46
C PRO A 10 -13.04 -0.95 2.25
N LEU A 11 -12.14 -0.20 1.59
CA LEU A 11 -11.05 0.50 2.24
C LEU A 11 -11.54 1.44 3.36
N LYS A 12 -12.70 2.06 3.17
CA LYS A 12 -13.34 2.93 4.16
C LYS A 12 -13.53 2.26 5.52
N ASN A 13 -13.90 0.98 5.54
CA ASN A 13 -14.09 0.22 6.78
C ASN A 13 -12.77 0.07 7.55
N LEU A 14 -11.64 -0.09 6.85
CA LEU A 14 -10.32 -0.11 7.48
C LEU A 14 -9.99 1.25 8.10
N ILE A 15 -10.21 2.35 7.35
CA ILE A 15 -9.94 3.72 7.81
C ILE A 15 -10.72 4.03 9.08
N GLU A 16 -12.03 3.75 9.09
CA GLU A 16 -12.91 3.99 10.24
C GLU A 16 -12.53 3.11 11.44
N LYS A 17 -12.36 1.80 11.22
CA LYS A 17 -12.05 0.84 12.30
C LYS A 17 -10.69 1.09 12.96
N MET A 18 -9.71 1.53 12.18
CA MET A 18 -8.35 1.79 12.65
C MET A 18 -8.11 3.26 13.01
N ASN A 19 -9.14 4.13 12.87
CA ASN A 19 -9.06 5.57 13.11
C ASN A 19 -7.88 6.24 12.35
N LEU A 20 -7.76 5.92 11.06
CA LEU A 20 -6.70 6.45 10.19
C LEU A 20 -7.08 7.81 9.60
N GLU A 21 -6.09 8.66 9.40
CA GLU A 21 -6.23 9.92 8.68
C GLU A 21 -6.01 9.71 7.16
N ASN A 22 -6.95 10.18 6.34
CA ASN A 22 -6.80 10.14 4.88
C ASN A 22 -6.00 11.35 4.38
N LEU A 23 -4.75 11.12 3.99
CA LEU A 23 -3.85 12.14 3.44
C LEU A 23 -4.10 12.45 1.94
N THR A 24 -5.02 11.74 1.30
CA THR A 24 -5.40 11.92 -0.10
C THR A 24 -6.93 12.08 -0.22
N PRO A 25 -7.50 13.20 0.28
CA PRO A 25 -8.95 13.42 0.30
C PRO A 25 -9.57 13.54 -1.10
N ASP A 26 -8.77 13.90 -2.10
CA ASP A 26 -9.21 14.03 -3.51
C ASP A 26 -9.33 12.68 -4.23
N VAL A 27 -8.90 11.58 -3.61
CA VAL A 27 -9.01 10.23 -4.17
C VAL A 27 -10.33 9.61 -3.72
N ASP A 28 -11.10 9.13 -4.70
CA ASP A 28 -12.35 8.40 -4.46
C ASP A 28 -12.08 7.01 -3.88
N ILE A 29 -12.06 6.93 -2.54
CA ILE A 29 -11.80 5.71 -1.79
C ILE A 29 -12.97 4.72 -1.77
N ASP A 30 -14.18 5.17 -2.12
CA ASP A 30 -15.39 4.31 -2.10
C ASP A 30 -15.33 3.23 -3.20
N LYS A 31 -14.43 3.38 -4.18
CA LYS A 31 -14.19 2.41 -5.25
C LYS A 31 -13.08 1.39 -4.93
N ILE A 32 -12.42 1.51 -3.78
CA ILE A 32 -11.28 0.66 -3.43
C ILE A 32 -11.74 -0.49 -2.53
N GLU A 33 -11.61 -1.70 -3.06
CA GLU A 33 -11.92 -2.97 -2.39
C GLU A 33 -10.65 -3.71 -2.01
N LEU A 34 -10.51 -4.05 -0.73
CA LEU A 34 -9.42 -4.85 -0.20
C LEU A 34 -9.74 -6.33 -0.41
N THR A 35 -8.89 -7.03 -1.16
CA THR A 35 -9.07 -8.44 -1.53
C THR A 35 -8.15 -9.39 -0.78
N MET A 36 -7.10 -8.86 -0.16
CA MET A 36 -6.11 -9.61 0.62
C MET A 36 -6.11 -9.12 2.07
N PRO A 37 -6.22 -10.01 3.06
CA PRO A 37 -6.20 -9.63 4.47
C PRO A 37 -4.78 -9.28 4.96
N ASP A 38 -3.74 -9.75 4.27
CA ASP A 38 -2.35 -9.57 4.66
C ASP A 38 -1.81 -8.19 4.29
N ILE A 39 -0.86 -7.71 5.08
CA ILE A 39 -0.07 -6.51 4.82
C ILE A 39 1.28 -6.85 4.19
N ASN A 40 1.90 -5.88 3.53
CA ASN A 40 3.28 -5.96 3.04
C ASN A 40 4.13 -4.79 3.55
N ARG A 41 5.43 -5.04 3.76
CA ARG A 41 6.44 -4.00 4.08
C ARG A 41 7.43 -3.93 2.92
N PRO A 42 7.35 -2.89 2.06
CA PRO A 42 7.92 -2.93 0.72
C PRO A 42 9.40 -2.52 0.64
N ALA A 43 10.25 -2.96 1.58
CA ALA A 43 11.66 -2.55 1.60
C ALA A 43 12.40 -2.85 0.29
N LEU A 44 12.21 -4.06 -0.27
CA LEU A 44 12.83 -4.47 -1.53
C LEU A 44 12.26 -3.72 -2.74
N GLN A 45 10.95 -3.48 -2.75
CA GLN A 45 10.30 -2.75 -3.84
C GLN A 45 10.75 -1.29 -3.89
N LEU A 46 10.91 -0.65 -2.73
CA LEU A 46 11.49 0.69 -2.63
C LEU A 46 12.97 0.71 -3.03
N ALA A 47 13.70 -0.39 -2.81
CA ALA A 47 15.06 -0.56 -3.32
C ALA A 47 15.15 -0.85 -4.84
N GLY A 48 14.01 -1.05 -5.51
CA GLY A 48 13.92 -1.26 -6.96
C GLY A 48 13.73 -2.72 -7.38
N PHE A 49 13.58 -3.65 -6.44
CA PHE A 49 13.31 -5.05 -6.74
C PHE A 49 11.81 -5.35 -6.73
N MET A 50 11.20 -5.36 -7.92
CA MET A 50 9.75 -5.54 -8.12
C MET A 50 9.33 -6.98 -8.45
N LYS A 51 10.28 -7.91 -8.54
CA LYS A 51 9.97 -9.31 -8.86
C LYS A 51 9.10 -9.90 -7.74
N ASP A 52 8.05 -10.63 -8.15
CA ASP A 52 7.09 -11.28 -7.25
C ASP A 52 6.39 -10.30 -6.28
N PHE A 53 6.24 -9.04 -6.69
CA PHE A 53 5.59 -8.02 -5.87
C PHE A 53 4.08 -8.24 -5.75
N ASP A 54 3.62 -8.51 -4.53
CA ASP A 54 2.21 -8.65 -4.20
C ASP A 54 1.54 -7.28 -3.99
N ARG A 55 1.24 -6.63 -5.12
CA ARG A 55 0.60 -5.31 -5.18
C ARG A 55 -0.81 -5.26 -4.61
N ASN A 56 -1.49 -6.40 -4.44
CA ASN A 56 -2.88 -6.42 -3.99
C ASN A 56 -3.02 -6.26 -2.46
N ARG A 57 -1.91 -6.31 -1.73
CA ARG A 57 -1.87 -6.12 -0.27
C ARG A 57 -1.81 -4.65 0.11
N ILE A 58 -2.29 -4.34 1.32
CA ILE A 58 -2.04 -3.04 1.97
C ILE A 58 -0.53 -2.92 2.22
N GLN A 59 0.06 -1.77 1.91
CA GLN A 59 1.48 -1.52 2.08
C GLN A 59 1.73 -0.66 3.32
N ILE A 60 2.68 -1.05 4.17
CA ILE A 60 3.06 -0.30 5.37
C ILE A 60 4.42 0.34 5.15
N ILE A 61 4.51 1.65 5.36
CA ILE A 61 5.77 2.41 5.40
C ILE A 61 6.02 2.83 6.84
N GLY A 62 7.02 2.22 7.47
CA GLY A 62 7.47 2.60 8.81
C GLY A 62 8.76 3.41 8.78
N ASN A 63 9.35 3.59 9.96
CA ASN A 63 10.59 4.35 10.13
C ASN A 63 11.77 3.84 9.29
N VAL A 64 11.89 2.53 9.08
CA VAL A 64 13.00 1.94 8.31
C VAL A 64 12.86 2.29 6.84
N GLU A 65 11.70 2.04 6.24
CA GLU A 65 11.42 2.37 4.83
C GLU A 65 11.52 3.89 4.58
N HIS A 66 11.00 4.68 5.51
CA HIS A 66 11.06 6.15 5.43
C HIS A 66 12.50 6.67 5.51
N SER A 67 13.30 6.16 6.44
CA SER A 67 14.71 6.56 6.59
C SER A 67 15.54 6.12 5.39
N TYR A 68 15.29 4.92 4.85
CA TYR A 68 15.90 4.45 3.62
C TYR A 68 15.63 5.41 2.46
N LEU A 69 14.35 5.74 2.21
CA LEU A 69 13.97 6.66 1.12
C LEU A 69 14.57 8.06 1.30
N LYS A 70 14.61 8.59 2.52
CA LYS A 70 15.25 9.88 2.82
C LYS A 70 16.75 9.88 2.56
N ALA A 71 17.41 8.73 2.70
CA ALA A 71 18.84 8.59 2.45
C ALA A 71 19.19 8.44 0.96
N GLN A 72 18.20 8.23 0.08
CA GLN A 72 18.42 8.12 -1.37
C GLN A 72 18.23 9.46 -2.06
N GLU A 73 19.13 9.82 -2.99
CA GLU A 73 18.99 11.02 -3.83
C GLU A 73 17.71 10.98 -4.68
N ASP A 74 17.32 9.77 -5.13
CA ASP A 74 16.13 9.48 -5.94
C ASP A 74 14.93 8.97 -5.11
N GLY A 75 14.93 9.18 -3.78
CA GLY A 75 13.92 8.63 -2.87
C GLY A 75 12.48 9.02 -3.22
N ILE A 76 12.26 10.25 -3.66
CA ILE A 76 10.95 10.73 -4.15
C ILE A 76 10.51 9.96 -5.40
N ASP A 77 11.42 9.71 -6.35
CA ASP A 77 11.11 9.04 -7.60
C ASP A 77 10.88 7.53 -7.40
N ARG A 78 11.58 6.93 -6.45
CA ARG A 78 11.31 5.56 -5.97
C ARG A 78 9.91 5.44 -5.38
N MET A 79 9.53 6.36 -4.49
CA MET A 79 8.17 6.38 -3.91
C MET A 79 7.11 6.57 -5.00
N LYS A 80 7.30 7.51 -5.94
CA LYS A 80 6.37 7.71 -7.07
C LYS A 80 6.23 6.45 -7.92
N SER A 81 7.33 5.77 -8.23
CA SER A 81 7.32 4.54 -9.02
C SER A 81 6.60 3.42 -8.29
N PHE A 82 6.82 3.30 -6.98
CA PHE A 82 6.11 2.37 -6.11
C PHE A 82 4.60 2.64 -6.06
N LEU A 83 4.17 3.89 -5.89
CA LEU A 83 2.74 4.25 -5.85
C LEU A 83 2.01 3.98 -7.17
N LYS A 84 2.72 4.07 -8.30
CA LYS A 84 2.19 3.75 -9.65
C LYS A 84 1.97 2.26 -9.91
N THR A 85 2.36 1.39 -8.99
CA THR A 85 2.17 -0.06 -9.14
C THR A 85 0.71 -0.49 -8.98
N GLY A 86 -0.21 0.43 -8.64
CA GLY A 86 -1.64 0.15 -8.47
C GLY A 86 -1.93 -0.73 -7.25
N ILE A 87 -1.21 -0.45 -6.17
CA ILE A 87 -1.50 -0.88 -4.80
C ILE A 87 -2.79 -0.23 -4.29
N PRO A 88 -3.51 -0.87 -3.35
CA PRO A 88 -4.79 -0.36 -2.87
C PRO A 88 -4.68 0.88 -1.97
N CYS A 89 -3.52 1.19 -1.39
CA CYS A 89 -3.37 1.24 0.08
C CYS A 89 -1.91 1.45 0.52
N VAL A 90 -1.52 2.65 1.00
CA VAL A 90 -0.32 2.84 1.84
C VAL A 90 -0.73 3.40 3.20
N VAL A 91 -0.29 2.75 4.27
CA VAL A 91 -0.42 3.28 5.64
C VAL A 91 0.98 3.67 6.12
N PHE A 92 1.11 4.91 6.60
CA PHE A 92 2.33 5.40 7.24
C PHE A 92 2.24 5.18 8.75
N CYS A 93 3.31 4.67 9.35
CA CYS A 93 3.40 4.35 10.78
C CYS A 93 4.66 4.93 11.42
#